data_AF-A0A4Z0FSD2-F1
#
_entry.id   AF-A0A4Z0FSD2-F1
#
_cell.length_a   1.000
_cell.length_b   1.000
_cell.length_c   1.000
_cell.angle_alpha   90.00
_cell.angle_beta   90.00
_cell.angle_gamma   90.00
#
_symmetry.space_group_name_H-M   'P 1'
#
loop_
_entity.id
_entity.type
_entity.pdbx_description
1 polymer ?
#
loop_
_entity_poly.entity_id
_entity_poly.type
_entity_poly.pdbx_seq_one_letter_code
_entity_poly.pdbx_strand_id
1 'polypeptide(L)' 'ITAPLRPAPAQDEHGRGLFLIEALTDHVRYRNRTGRNGAVISFDKILKWREDALLKAS' A
#
# COMPACT_ATOMS: atom_id res chain seq x y z
N ILE A 1 4.68 22.07 -21.24
CA ILE A 1 5.90 21.23 -21.15
C ILE A 1 5.51 19.98 -20.39
N THR A 2 5.30 18.86 -21.09
CA THR A 2 4.95 17.58 -20.47
C THR A 2 6.26 16.90 -20.09
N ALA A 3 6.50 16.71 -18.79
CA ALA A 3 7.69 15.98 -18.33
C ALA A 3 7.66 14.55 -18.91
N PRO A 4 8.82 13.96 -19.25
CA PRO A 4 8.86 12.59 -19.75
C PRO A 4 8.29 11.65 -18.68
N LEU A 5 7.38 10.76 -19.09
CA LEU A 5 6.87 9.67 -18.26
C LEU A 5 8.07 8.81 -17.86
N ARG A 6 8.60 9.02 -16.64
CA ARG A 6 9.58 8.11 -16.06
C ARG A 6 8.91 6.74 -15.99
N PRO A 7 9.56 5.68 -16.50
CA PRO A 7 9.05 4.33 -16.32
C PRO A 7 8.78 4.11 -14.84
N ALA A 8 7.58 3.61 -14.54
CA ALA A 8 7.27 3.11 -13.21
C ALA A 8 8.41 2.14 -12.82
N PRO A 9 9.03 2.29 -11.63
CA PRO A 9 10.06 1.37 -11.18
C PRO A 9 9.60 -0.08 -11.31
N ALA A 10 10.49 -1.05 -11.51
CA ALA A 10 10.08 -2.45 -11.71
C ALA A 10 9.30 -3.02 -10.51
N GLN A 11 9.52 -2.46 -9.32
CA GLN A 11 8.78 -2.76 -8.09
C GLN A 11 7.45 -2.01 -7.97
N ASP A 12 7.12 -1.13 -8.91
CA ASP A 12 5.87 -0.40 -8.92
C ASP A 12 4.79 -1.37 -9.39
N GLU A 13 3.81 -1.61 -8.52
CA GLU A 13 2.82 -2.69 -8.66
C GLU A 13 1.78 -2.42 -9.75
N HIS A 14 2.11 -1.63 -10.78
CA HIS A 14 1.22 -1.17 -11.85
C HIS A 14 -0.08 -0.54 -11.33
N GLY A 15 -0.01 0.14 -10.18
CA GLY A 15 -1.18 0.72 -9.50
C GLY A 15 -1.97 -0.25 -8.62
N ARG A 16 -1.58 -1.53 -8.52
CA ARG A 16 -2.24 -2.52 -7.64
C ARG A 16 -1.92 -2.33 -6.16
N GLY A 17 -0.91 -1.54 -5.80
CA GLY A 17 -0.49 -1.37 -4.40
C GLY A 17 -1.65 -0.98 -3.46
N LEU A 18 -2.54 -0.10 -3.90
CA LEU A 18 -3.70 0.30 -3.10
C LEU A 18 -4.72 -0.84 -2.92
N PHE A 19 -4.98 -1.57 -4.00
CA PHE A 19 -5.86 -2.75 -3.99
C PHE A 19 -5.31 -3.85 -3.09
N LEU A 20 -3.99 -4.06 -3.08
CA LEU A 20 -3.34 -5.04 -2.20
C LEU A 20 -3.49 -4.64 -0.72
N ILE A 21 -3.35 -3.36 -0.38
CA ILE A 21 -3.57 -2.88 0.99
C ILE A 21 -5.02 -3.13 1.41
N GLU A 22 -6.01 -2.80 0.57
CA GLU A 22 -7.43 -3.09 0.87
C GLU A 22 -7.68 -4.59 1.05
N ALA A 23 -7.13 -5.43 0.16
CA ALA A 23 -7.38 -6.87 0.18
C ALA A 23 -6.75 -7.59 1.39
N LEU A 24 -5.64 -7.06 1.91
CA LEU A 24 -4.84 -7.72 2.95
C LEU A 24 -5.10 -7.19 4.36
N THR A 25 -5.69 -6.02 4.52
CA THR A 25 -5.89 -5.37 5.83
C THR A 25 -7.32 -5.55 6.33
N ASP A 26 -7.53 -5.48 7.63
CA ASP A 26 -8.89 -5.59 8.18
C ASP A 26 -9.60 -4.23 8.13
N HIS A 27 -8.84 -3.15 8.33
CA HIS A 27 -9.30 -1.79 8.09
C HIS A 27 -8.21 -0.92 7.47
N VAL A 28 -8.64 -0.02 6.59
CA VAL A 28 -7.78 1.00 5.97
C VAL A 28 -8.44 2.38 6.06
N ARG A 29 -7.61 3.41 6.26
CA ARG A 29 -8.00 4.83 6.29
C ARG A 29 -7.08 5.64 5.42
N TYR A 30 -7.69 6.38 4.51
CA TYR A 30 -7.00 7.28 3.59
C TYR A 30 -7.11 8.72 4.08
N ARG A 31 -5.97 9.38 4.28
CA ARG A 31 -5.92 10.80 4.61
C ARG A 31 -5.01 11.52 3.63
N ASN A 32 -5.63 12.31 2.77
CA ASN A 32 -4.91 13.24 1.92
C ASN A 32 -5.10 14.65 2.49
N ARG A 33 -4.01 15.35 2.79
CA ARG A 33 -4.09 16.72 3.33
C ARG A 33 -3.88 17.70 2.18
N THR A 34 -4.94 18.38 1.79
CA THR A 34 -4.86 19.48 0.83
C THR A 34 -3.81 20.51 1.29
N GLY A 35 -2.91 20.90 0.40
CA GLY A 35 -1.83 21.86 0.69
C GLY A 35 -0.55 21.28 1.32
N ARG A 36 -0.46 19.96 1.56
CA ARG A 36 0.82 19.27 1.83
C ARG A 36 1.05 18.21 0.75
N ASN A 37 2.29 18.05 0.30
CA ASN A 37 2.61 17.03 -0.69
C ASN A 37 2.58 15.64 -0.04
N GLY A 38 1.73 14.75 -0.55
CA GLY A 38 1.68 13.33 -0.19
C GLY A 38 0.38 12.87 0.48
N ALA A 39 0.21 11.55 0.56
CA ALA A 39 -0.92 10.89 1.20
C ALA A 39 -0.43 10.08 2.41
N VAL A 40 -1.24 10.04 3.47
CA VAL A 40 -1.05 9.13 4.60
C VAL A 40 -2.10 8.04 4.51
N ILE A 41 -1.65 6.80 4.52
CA ILE A 41 -2.50 5.61 4.54
C ILE A 41 -2.23 4.92 5.89
N SER A 42 -3.28 4.72 6.67
CA SER A 42 -3.20 4.01 7.95
C SER A 42 -4.06 2.77 7.87
N PHE A 43 -3.54 1.63 8.32
CA PHE A 43 -4.27 0.36 8.28
C PHE A 43 -3.95 -0.48 9.52
N ASP A 44 -4.83 -1.42 9.83
CA ASP A 44 -4.62 -2.44 10.85
C ASP A 44 -4.91 -3.84 10.29
N LYS A 45 -4.19 -4.82 10.85
CA LYS A 45 -4.32 -6.22 10.52
C LYS A 45 -4.16 -7.05 11.78
N ILE A 46 -5.16 -7.86 12.08
CA ILE A 46 -5.13 -8.90 13.09
C ILE A 46 -4.37 -10.08 12.52
N LEU A 47 -3.22 -10.38 13.11
CA LEU A 47 -2.46 -11.57 12.79
C LEU A 47 -3.03 -12.74 13.59
N LYS A 48 -3.45 -13.80 12.89
CA LYS A 48 -3.78 -15.08 13.51
C LYS A 48 -2.56 -15.98 13.34
N TRP A 49 -2.04 -16.50 14.45
CA TRP A 49 -0.99 -17.50 14.39
C TRP A 49 -1.53 -18.75 13.70
N ARG A 50 -0.75 -19.25 12.73
CA ARG A 50 -0.97 -20.51 12.04
C ARG A 50 0.41 -21.08 11.73
N GLU A 51 0.56 -22.39 11.86
CA GLU A 51 1.80 -23.10 11.51
C GLU A 51 2.28 -22.78 10.08
N ASP A 52 1.36 -22.60 9.10
CA ASP A 52 1.70 -22.14 7.73
C ASP A 52 1.17 -20.72 7.42
N ALA A 53 1.35 -19.76 8.34
CA ALA A 53 1.03 -18.37 8.04
C ALA A 53 1.88 -17.82 6.87
N LEU A 54 1.26 -17.09 5.94
CA LEU A 54 1.91 -16.51 4.75
C LEU A 54 2.95 -15.43 5.09
N LEU A 55 2.79 -14.74 6.23
CA LEU A 55 3.69 -13.67 6.65
C LEU A 55 4.65 -14.22 7.71
N LYS A 56 5.85 -14.67 7.28
CA LYS A 56 6.97 -14.89 8.20
C LYS A 56 7.77 -13.59 8.29
N ALA A 57 7.91 -13.02 9.49
CA ALA A 57 8.86 -11.95 9.74
C ALA A 57 10.26 -12.57 9.90
N SER A 58 11.22 -12.16 9.08
CA SER A 58 12.63 -12.54 9.14
C SER A 58 13.46 -11.43 9.75
#